data_AF-A0A9D1TPH5-F1
#
_entry.id   AF-A0A9D1TPH5-F1
#
_cell.length_a   1.000
_cell.length_b   1.000
_cell.length_c   1.000
_cell.angle_alpha   90.00
_cell.angle_beta   90.00
_cell.angle_gamma   90.00
#
_symmetry.space_group_name_H-M   'P 1'
#
loop_
_entity.id
_entity.type
_entity.pdbx_description
1 polymer ?
#
loop_
_entity_poly.entity_id
_entity_poly.type
_entity_poly.pdbx_seq_one_letter_code
_entity_poly.pdbx_strand_id
1 'polypeptide(L)'
;MPDIKNNSKSYFILVSTSHTPHPLCKGYDPEMVYVECGRCGAPIMWERGKTTDLCRAAGIDPLELDPTCVLISDGCPVCSKRGSYNLQICRIRQAPSCLTPVTQGHA
;
A
#
# COMPACT_ATOMS: atom_id res chain seq x y z
N MET A 1 -17.36 27.59 -18.49
CA MET A 1 -16.55 26.99 -17.41
C MET A 1 -16.41 25.50 -17.71
N PRO A 2 -15.25 24.97 -18.16
CA PRO A 2 -15.04 23.53 -18.18
C PRO A 2 -14.31 23.11 -16.90
N ASP A 3 -15.01 22.47 -15.96
CA ASP A 3 -14.45 22.02 -14.69
C ASP A 3 -14.04 20.54 -14.79
N ILE A 4 -12.72 20.34 -14.69
CA ILE A 4 -12.00 19.18 -14.15
C ILE A 4 -12.46 17.79 -14.66
N LYS A 5 -11.81 17.34 -15.74
CA LYS A 5 -11.76 15.92 -16.11
C LYS A 5 -11.09 15.14 -14.98
N ASN A 6 -11.90 14.40 -14.23
CA ASN A 6 -11.49 13.40 -13.25
C ASN A 6 -10.44 12.45 -13.85
N ASN A 7 -9.16 12.72 -13.61
CA ASN A 7 -8.05 11.86 -14.01
C ASN A 7 -7.88 10.76 -12.96
N SER A 8 -8.86 9.86 -12.88
CA SER A 8 -8.73 8.65 -12.08
C SER A 8 -7.71 7.75 -12.77
N LYS A 9 -6.43 7.88 -12.41
CA LYS A 9 -5.41 6.92 -12.79
C LYS A 9 -5.65 5.63 -12.02
N SER A 10 -6.22 4.64 -12.70
CA SER A 10 -6.31 3.27 -12.17
C SER A 10 -4.95 2.60 -12.30
N TYR A 11 -4.28 2.38 -11.17
CA TYR A 11 -3.05 1.59 -11.12
C TYR A 11 -3.44 0.12 -10.88
N PHE A 12 -3.15 -0.74 -11.86
CA PHE A 12 -3.25 -2.19 -11.68
C PHE A 12 -1.97 -2.67 -10.99
N ILE A 13 -2.05 -3.01 -9.71
CA ILE A 13 -0.91 -3.51 -8.92
C ILE A 13 -0.84 -5.03 -9.09
N LEU A 14 0.21 -5.50 -9.73
CA LEU A 14 0.49 -6.92 -9.89
C LEU A 14 1.06 -7.48 -8.59
N VAL A 15 0.36 -8.44 -7.98
CA VAL A 15 0.82 -9.19 -6.81
C VAL A 15 1.74 -10.32 -7.30
N SER A 16 3.02 -10.26 -6.97
CA SER A 16 3.97 -11.36 -7.23
C SER A 16 4.47 -11.90 -5.90
N THR A 17 4.06 -13.12 -5.56
CA THR A 17 4.51 -13.84 -4.37
C THR A 17 5.82 -14.56 -4.70
N SER A 18 6.92 -14.03 -4.21
CA SER A 18 8.11 -14.82 -3.95
C SER A 18 8.92 -14.07 -2.91
N HIS A 19 9.24 -14.73 -1.79
CA HIS A 19 10.48 -14.61 -1.02
C HIS A 19 10.43 -15.63 0.14
N THR A 20 11.49 -16.41 0.27
CA THR A 20 11.69 -17.32 1.41
C THR A 20 12.18 -16.52 2.61
N PRO A 21 11.55 -16.64 3.80
CA PRO A 21 11.95 -15.86 4.98
C PRO A 21 13.36 -16.24 5.45
N HIS A 22 14.19 -15.22 5.71
CA HIS A 22 15.55 -15.39 6.23
C HIS A 22 15.48 -15.58 7.77
N PRO A 23 16.13 -16.61 8.36
CA PRO A 23 15.93 -17.03 9.77
C PRO A 23 16.38 -16.04 10.87
N LEU A 24 16.91 -14.86 10.52
CA LEU A 24 17.30 -13.79 11.45
C LEU A 24 16.48 -12.51 11.28
N CYS A 25 15.61 -12.43 10.26
CA CYS A 25 14.75 -11.28 10.06
C CYS A 25 13.58 -11.36 11.05
N LYS A 26 13.65 -10.59 12.14
CA LYS A 26 12.42 -10.15 12.80
C LYS A 26 11.60 -9.48 11.70
N GLY A 27 10.41 -10.00 11.38
CA GLY A 27 9.55 -9.45 10.34
C GLY A 27 9.34 -7.95 10.50
N TYR A 28 8.88 -7.29 9.44
CA TYR A 28 8.65 -5.85 9.50
C TYR A 28 7.49 -5.56 10.47
N ASP A 29 7.65 -4.54 11.32
CA ASP A 29 6.60 -4.16 12.28
C ASP A 29 5.36 -3.68 11.51
N PRO A 30 4.21 -4.37 11.62
CA PRO A 30 2.98 -3.97 10.95
C PRO A 30 2.55 -2.55 11.30
N GLU A 31 2.86 -2.08 12.52
CA GLU A 31 2.51 -0.72 12.98
C GLU A 31 3.33 0.38 12.29
N MET A 32 4.43 0.03 11.63
CA MET A 32 5.24 0.97 10.84
C MET A 32 4.84 1.00 9.36
N VAL A 33 3.93 0.13 8.91
CA VAL A 33 3.47 0.12 7.52
C VAL A 33 2.51 1.27 7.27
N TYR A 34 2.72 2.00 6.17
CA TYR A 34 1.78 3.02 5.72
C TYR A 34 0.44 2.39 5.33
N VAL A 35 -0.66 2.95 5.82
CA VAL A 35 -2.02 2.48 5.54
C VAL A 35 -2.82 3.55 4.82
N GLU A 36 -3.43 3.19 3.69
CA GLU A 36 -4.27 4.07 2.89
C GLU A 36 -5.73 3.58 2.86
N CYS A 37 -6.67 4.52 2.83
CA CYS A 37 -8.06 4.24 2.54
C CYS A 37 -8.26 4.07 1.03
N GLY A 38 -8.64 2.88 0.57
CA GLY A 38 -8.94 2.63 -0.84
C GLY A 38 -10.19 3.38 -1.38
N ARG A 39 -10.95 4.06 -0.52
CA ARG A 39 -12.12 4.87 -0.92
C ARG A 39 -11.82 6.35 -1.14
N CYS A 40 -11.05 6.97 -0.24
CA CYS A 40 -10.78 8.41 -0.29
C CYS A 40 -9.30 8.76 -0.47
N GLY A 41 -8.41 7.76 -0.46
CA GLY A 41 -6.96 7.96 -0.51
C GLY A 41 -6.36 8.58 0.76
N ALA A 42 -7.16 8.84 1.79
CA ALA A 42 -6.64 9.42 3.03
C ALA A 42 -5.78 8.40 3.78
N PRO A 43 -4.66 8.84 4.38
CA PRO A 43 -3.88 8.01 5.29
C PRO A 43 -4.74 7.64 6.50
N ILE A 44 -4.63 6.38 6.95
CA ILE A 44 -5.35 5.90 8.13
C ILE A 44 -4.38 5.78 9.29
N MET A 45 -4.69 6.50 10.36
CA MET A 45 -4.01 6.39 11.64
C MET A 45 -4.92 5.59 12.57
N TRP A 46 -4.53 4.36 12.90
CA TRP A 46 -5.22 3.57 13.92
C TRP A 46 -4.51 3.66 15.27
N GLU A 47 -5.23 3.29 16.32
CA GLU A 47 -4.63 3.07 17.64
C GLU A 47 -3.56 1.97 17.58
N ARG A 48 -2.53 2.10 18.43
CA ARG A 48 -1.42 1.14 18.49
C ARG A 48 -1.92 -0.29 18.70
N GLY A 49 -1.43 -1.21 17.89
CA GLY A 49 -1.75 -2.63 17.88
C GLY A 49 -2.89 -2.99 16.92
N LYS A 50 -3.65 -2.01 16.43
CA LYS A 50 -4.79 -2.25 15.55
C LYS A 50 -4.37 -2.77 14.19
N THR A 51 -3.27 -2.27 13.64
CA THR A 51 -2.75 -2.74 12.35
C THR A 51 -2.32 -4.19 12.46
N THR A 52 -1.62 -4.53 13.55
CA THR A 52 -1.22 -5.90 13.90
C THR A 52 -2.43 -6.84 13.99
N ASP A 53 -3.49 -6.42 14.69
CA ASP A 53 -4.71 -7.20 14.83
C ASP A 53 -5.41 -7.44 13.48
N LEU A 54 -5.47 -6.41 12.63
CA LEU A 54 -6.10 -6.50 11.31
C LEU A 54 -5.27 -7.35 10.35
N CYS A 55 -3.93 -7.25 10.37
CA CYS A 55 -3.05 -8.13 9.61
C CYS A 55 -3.26 -9.60 10.03
N ARG A 56 -3.30 -9.87 11.34
CA ARG A 56 -3.56 -11.21 11.87
C ARG A 56 -4.93 -11.74 11.45
N ALA A 57 -5.97 -10.89 11.50
CA ALA A 57 -7.31 -11.26 11.07
C ALA A 57 -7.40 -11.52 9.55
N ALA A 58 -6.61 -10.82 8.75
CA ALA A 58 -6.49 -11.01 7.31
C ALA A 58 -5.58 -12.19 6.91
N GLY A 59 -4.95 -12.87 7.87
CA GLY A 59 -4.02 -13.96 7.61
C GLY A 59 -2.67 -13.52 7.02
N ILE A 60 -2.30 -12.25 7.24
CA ILE A 60 -1.03 -11.66 6.79
C ILE A 60 0.04 -11.96 7.83
N ASP A 61 1.11 -12.66 7.44
CA ASP A 61 2.27 -12.86 8.31
C ASP A 61 3.17 -11.61 8.30
N PRO A 62 3.59 -11.06 9.46
CA PRO A 62 4.57 -9.97 9.53
C PRO A 62 5.87 -10.23 8.76
N LEU A 63 6.23 -11.49 8.52
CA LEU A 63 7.38 -11.87 7.68
C LEU A 63 7.17 -11.57 6.19
N GLU A 64 5.92 -11.43 5.74
CA GLU A 64 5.58 -11.03 4.36
C GLU A 64 5.70 -9.53 4.13
N LEU A 65 5.78 -8.74 5.21
CA LEU A 65 5.90 -7.30 5.17
C LEU A 65 7.38 -6.90 5.09
N ASP A 66 7.63 -5.85 4.31
CA ASP A 66 8.92 -5.17 4.23
C ASP A 66 8.68 -3.66 4.00
N PRO A 67 9.72 -2.80 4.05
CA PRO A 67 9.56 -1.35 3.89
C PRO A 67 8.97 -0.89 2.55
N THR A 68 8.85 -1.77 1.56
CA THR A 68 8.20 -1.47 0.27
C THR A 68 6.70 -1.81 0.27
N CYS A 69 6.17 -2.38 1.34
CA CYS A 69 4.76 -2.68 1.48
C CYS A 69 3.95 -1.45 1.92
N VAL A 70 2.73 -1.36 1.37
CA VAL A 70 1.66 -0.45 1.76
C VAL A 70 0.41 -1.29 2.01
N LEU A 71 -0.32 -0.99 3.07
CA LEU A 71 -1.62 -1.60 3.33
C LEU A 71 -2.73 -0.74 2.73
N ILE A 72 -3.59 -1.34 1.93
CA ILE A 72 -4.80 -0.70 1.42
C ILE A 72 -5.99 -1.29 2.15
N SER A 73 -6.75 -0.43 2.82
CA SER A 73 -8.01 -0.81 3.46
C SER A 73 -9.20 -0.54 2.54
N ASP A 74 -10.27 -1.33 2.68
CA ASP A 74 -11.53 -1.09 1.96
C ASP A 74 -12.37 0.08 2.51
N GLY A 75 -11.86 0.78 3.53
CA GLY A 75 -12.48 1.97 4.12
C GLY A 75 -11.73 2.48 5.35
N CYS A 76 -12.07 3.70 5.78
CA CYS A 76 -11.55 4.32 6.99
C CYS A 76 -12.70 4.76 7.91
N PRO A 77 -12.41 5.19 9.17
CA PRO A 77 -13.43 5.66 10.10
C PRO A 77 -14.32 6.80 9.58
N VAL A 78 -13.80 7.59 8.63
CA VAL A 78 -14.54 8.68 7.97
C VAL A 78 -15.45 8.15 6.87
N CYS A 79 -14.93 7.30 5.97
CA CYS A 79 -15.68 6.77 4.83
C CYS A 79 -16.70 5.68 5.22
N SER A 80 -16.45 4.98 6.33
CA SER A 80 -17.24 3.84 6.76
C SER A 80 -17.32 3.87 8.29
N LYS A 81 -18.54 4.02 8.82
CA LYS A 81 -18.83 3.87 10.25
C LYS A 81 -18.77 2.41 10.73
N ARG A 82 -18.25 1.49 9.89
CA ARG A 82 -18.06 0.08 10.23
C ARG A 82 -16.77 -0.07 11.04
N GLY A 83 -16.79 -0.92 12.07
CA GLY A 83 -15.61 -1.22 12.89
C GLY A 83 -14.73 -2.36 12.34
N SER A 84 -15.03 -2.84 11.13
CA SER A 84 -14.33 -3.94 10.45
C SER A 84 -13.90 -3.49 9.05
N TYR A 85 -12.65 -3.76 8.71
CA TYR A 85 -12.04 -3.39 7.43
C TYR A 85 -11.34 -4.62 6.84
N ASN A 86 -11.37 -4.75 5.50
CA ASN A 86 -10.51 -5.68 4.79
C ASN A 86 -9.21 -4.99 4.42
N LEU A 87 -8.10 -5.73 4.49
CA LEU A 87 -6.77 -5.24 4.11
C LEU A 87 -6.23 -5.98 2.90
N GLN A 88 -5.52 -5.24 2.05
CA GLN A 88 -4.71 -5.78 0.97
C GLN A 88 -3.27 -5.27 1.14
N ILE A 89 -2.30 -6.17 0.96
CA ILE A 89 -0.89 -5.78 0.91
C ILE A 89 -0.54 -5.42 -0.53
N CYS A 90 -0.04 -4.21 -0.74
CA CYS A 90 0.52 -3.77 -2.00
C CYS A 90 2.02 -3.57 -1.83
N ARG A 91 2.83 -4.23 -2.68
CA ARG A 91 4.28 -4.04 -2.68
C ARG A 91 4.66 -3.05 -3.77
N ILE A 92 5.28 -1.94 -3.38
CA ILE A 92 5.75 -0.91 -4.30
C ILE A 92 7.07 -1.37 -4.92
N ARG A 93 7.06 -1.63 -6.22
CA ARG A 93 8.28 -1.88 -6.98
C ARG A 93 8.69 -0.58 -7.67
N GLN A 94 9.99 -0.27 -7.63
CA GLN A 94 10.53 0.74 -8.54
C GLN A 94 10.25 0.26 -9.96
N ALA A 95 9.67 1.12 -10.80
CA ALA A 95 9.69 0.87 -12.22
C ALA A 95 11.16 0.71 -12.63
N PRO A 96 11.53 -0.28 -13.47
CA PRO A 96 12.84 -0.23 -14.09
C PRO A 96 12.94 1.15 -14.74
N SER A 97 13.98 1.92 -14.40
CA SER A 97 14.23 3.21 -15.01
C SER A 97 14.31 2.99 -16.50
N CYS A 98 13.21 3.21 -17.21
CA CYS A 98 13.19 3.12 -18.64
C CYS A 98 14.10 4.25 -19.10
N LEU A 99 15.23 3.85 -19.69
CA LEU A 99 16.18 4.72 -20.36
C LEU A 99 15.43 5.50 -21.44
N THR A 100 14.86 6.65 -21.10
CA THR A 100 14.67 7.72 -22.07
C THR A 100 15.92 8.58 -21.96
N PRO A 101 16.91 8.47 -22.87
CA PRO A 101 17.83 9.58 -23.03
C PRO A 101 16.97 10.81 -23.27
N VAL A 102 17.12 11.82 -22.41
CA VAL A 102 16.54 13.13 -22.66
C VAL A 102 17.10 13.56 -24.01
N THR A 103 16.27 13.60 -25.06
CA THR A 103 16.68 14.26 -26.29
C THR A 103 16.73 15.74 -25.94
N GLN A 104 17.92 16.20 -25.58
CA GLN A 104 18.25 17.61 -25.47
C GLN A 104 17.93 18.22 -26.83
N GLY A 105 16.81 18.95 -26.90
CA GLY A 105 16.44 19.72 -28.09
C GLY A 105 17.55 20.71 -28.37
N HIS A 106 18.25 20.52 -29.50
CA HIS A 106 19.14 21.53 -30.04
C HIS A 106 18.28 22.67 -30.62
N ALA A 107 18.67 23.89 -30.26
CA ALA A 107 18.14 25.15 -30.77
C ALA A 107 18.49 25.37 -32.25
#